data_AF-A0A832J2Z5-F1
#
_entry.id   AF-A0A832J2Z5-F1
#
_cell.length_a   1.000
_cell.length_b   1.000
_cell.length_c   1.000
_cell.angle_alpha   90.00
_cell.angle_beta   90.00
_cell.angle_gamma   90.00
#
_symmetry.space_group_name_H-M   'P 1'
#
loop_
_entity.id
_entity.type
_entity.pdbx_description
1 polymer ?
#
loop_
_entity_poly.entity_id
_entity_poly.type
_entity_poly.pdbx_seq_one_letter_code
_entity_poly.pdbx_strand_id
1 'polypeptide(L)'
;LAPDGRQRTYTVEGQLFFASAPEFTAAFDFHEVLERVVIDVTHAHIWDISSVQALDMVVVKFRREGAEVDIIGMNEATETIVDKLAIHDKPDAIERLMGH
;
A
#
# COMPACT_ATOMS: atom_id res chain seq x y z
N LEU A 1 10.73 9.29 -16.61
CA LEU A 1 11.16 10.55 -15.96
C LEU A 1 10.42 11.68 -16.63
N ALA A 2 9.75 12.54 -15.86
CA ALA A 2 9.15 13.77 -16.40
C ALA A 2 10.26 14.72 -16.90
N PRO A 3 9.96 15.65 -17.84
CA PRO A 3 10.96 16.49 -18.53
C PRO A 3 11.86 17.34 -17.63
N ASP A 4 11.47 17.52 -16.38
CA ASP A 4 12.04 18.35 -15.32
C ASP A 4 12.88 17.53 -14.31
N GLY A 5 12.88 16.20 -14.40
CA GLY A 5 13.75 15.31 -13.62
C GLY A 5 13.48 15.24 -12.11
N ARG A 6 12.41 15.89 -11.63
CA ARG A 6 12.12 16.04 -10.18
C ARG A 6 10.91 15.24 -9.70
N GLN A 7 10.33 14.42 -10.58
CA GLN A 7 9.21 13.54 -10.27
C GLN A 7 9.50 12.10 -10.69
N ARG A 8 9.21 11.16 -9.78
CA ARG A 8 9.25 9.72 -10.05
C ARG A 8 7.91 9.07 -9.72
N THR A 9 7.49 8.15 -10.57
CA THR A 9 6.35 7.26 -10.32
C THR A 9 6.86 5.85 -10.08
N TYR A 10 6.50 5.27 -8.94
CA TYR A 10 6.70 3.86 -8.62
C TYR A 10 5.38 3.14 -8.84
N THR A 11 5.33 2.23 -9.81
CA THR A 11 4.18 1.35 -10.03
C THR A 11 4.40 0.06 -9.25
N VAL A 12 3.49 -0.23 -8.33
CA VAL A 12 3.51 -1.39 -7.46
C VAL A 12 2.47 -2.36 -7.98
N GLU A 13 2.90 -3.59 -8.27
CA GLU A 13 2.06 -4.62 -8.83
C GLU A 13 2.15 -5.91 -8.00
N GLY A 14 1.07 -6.68 -7.99
CA GLY A 14 1.05 -8.01 -7.37
C GLY A 14 0.58 -7.99 -5.90
N GLN A 15 1.10 -8.90 -5.10
CA GLN A 15 0.56 -9.22 -3.78
C GLN A 15 1.47 -8.66 -2.68
N LEU A 16 0.95 -7.76 -1.85
CA LEU A 16 1.64 -7.21 -0.69
C LEU A 16 1.08 -7.82 0.61
N PHE A 17 1.93 -8.61 1.26
CA PHE A 17 1.65 -9.30 2.52
C PHE A 17 2.90 -9.28 3.40
N PHE A 18 2.79 -9.71 4.65
CA PHE A 18 3.86 -9.65 5.65
C PHE A 18 5.24 -10.11 5.13
N ALA A 19 5.30 -11.23 4.38
CA ALA A 19 6.58 -11.75 3.91
C ALA A 19 7.19 -10.92 2.75
N SER A 20 6.39 -10.19 1.99
CA SER A 20 6.85 -9.35 0.87
C SER A 20 7.15 -7.91 1.29
N ALA A 21 6.73 -7.48 2.49
CA ALA A 21 6.95 -6.11 2.99
C ALA A 21 8.43 -5.66 3.03
N PRO A 22 9.40 -6.52 3.40
CA PRO A 22 10.82 -6.15 3.34
C PRO A 22 11.31 -5.87 1.91
N GLU A 23 10.95 -6.75 0.97
CA GLU A 23 11.33 -6.60 -0.45
C GLU A 23 10.67 -5.37 -1.07
N PHE A 24 9.39 -5.14 -0.77
CA PHE A 24 8.66 -3.95 -1.18
C PHE A 24 9.40 -2.67 -0.76
N THR A 25 9.80 -2.56 0.51
CA THR A 25 10.50 -1.36 1.01
C THR A 25 11.86 -1.19 0.36
N ALA A 26 12.57 -2.27 0.07
CA ALA A 26 13.89 -2.25 -0.53
C ALA A 26 13.89 -1.88 -2.02
N ALA A 27 12.73 -1.98 -2.70
CA ALA A 27 12.59 -1.63 -4.11
C ALA A 27 12.58 -0.11 -4.39
N PHE A 28 12.47 0.71 -3.35
CA PHE A 28 12.47 2.17 -3.48
C PHE A 28 13.88 2.74 -3.31
N ASP A 29 14.23 3.70 -4.17
CA ASP A 29 15.45 4.48 -4.03
C ASP A 29 15.16 5.78 -3.26
N PHE A 30 15.65 5.83 -2.02
CA PHE A 30 15.48 6.98 -1.13
C PHE A 30 16.65 7.98 -1.21
N HIS A 31 17.71 7.68 -1.95
CA HIS A 31 18.88 8.58 -2.04
C HIS A 31 18.78 9.58 -3.20
N GLU A 32 17.79 9.41 -4.07
CA GLU A 32 17.49 10.35 -5.14
C GLU A 32 16.75 11.58 -4.58
N VAL A 33 17.25 12.77 -4.92
CA VAL A 33 16.59 14.03 -4.55
C VAL A 33 15.42 14.27 -5.49
N LEU A 34 14.20 14.07 -4.99
CA LEU A 34 12.95 14.22 -5.72
C LEU A 34 12.09 15.31 -5.06
N GLU A 35 11.43 16.14 -5.87
CA GLU A 35 10.41 17.08 -5.36
C GLU A 35 9.07 16.37 -5.16
N ARG A 36 8.78 15.38 -6.02
CA ARG A 36 7.51 14.66 -6.01
C ARG A 36 7.68 13.17 -6.29
N VAL A 37 7.01 12.35 -5.50
CA VAL A 37 6.94 10.90 -5.66
C VAL A 37 5.48 10.50 -5.79
N VAL A 38 5.16 9.73 -6.83
CA VAL A 38 3.86 9.09 -6.98
C VAL A 38 4.05 7.60 -6.74
N ILE A 39 3.29 7.03 -5.81
CA ILE A 39 3.24 5.60 -5.58
C ILE A 39 1.90 5.10 -6.09
N ASP A 40 1.92 4.43 -7.24
CA ASP A 40 0.73 3.85 -7.85
C ASP A 40 0.58 2.40 -7.41
N VAL A 41 -0.43 2.13 -6.59
CA VAL A 41 -0.78 0.80 -6.08
C VAL A 41 -2.05 0.25 -6.74
N THR A 42 -2.51 0.84 -7.85
CA THR A 42 -3.75 0.44 -8.54
C THR A 42 -3.75 -1.04 -8.97
N HIS A 43 -2.58 -1.62 -9.21
CA HIS A 43 -2.40 -3.02 -9.62
C HIS A 43 -1.82 -3.89 -8.49
N ALA A 44 -1.81 -3.40 -7.26
CA ALA A 44 -1.41 -4.14 -6.08
C ALA A 44 -2.62 -4.61 -5.27
N HIS A 45 -2.46 -5.71 -4.54
CA HIS A 45 -3.38 -6.17 -3.52
C HIS A 45 -2.68 -6.20 -2.18
N ILE A 46 -3.18 -5.45 -1.21
CA ILE A 46 -2.67 -5.38 0.15
C ILE A 46 -3.51 -6.32 1.01
N TRP A 47 -2.86 -7.27 1.68
CA TRP A 47 -3.53 -8.37 2.38
C TRP A 47 -3.61 -8.25 3.89
N ASP A 48 -2.79 -7.40 4.49
CA ASP A 48 -2.68 -7.26 5.93
C ASP A 48 -2.24 -5.85 6.37
N ILE A 49 -2.38 -5.57 7.68
CA ILE A 49 -2.00 -4.29 8.29
C ILE A 49 -0.49 -4.04 8.19
N SER A 50 0.34 -5.09 8.25
CA SER A 50 1.80 -4.93 8.17
C SER A 50 2.25 -4.40 6.80
N SER A 51 1.51 -4.73 5.75
CA SER A 51 1.72 -4.26 4.39
C SER A 51 1.32 -2.80 4.23
N VAL A 52 0.23 -2.38 4.88
CA VAL A 52 -0.14 -0.96 5.00
C VAL A 52 0.96 -0.18 5.74
N GLN A 53 1.50 -0.73 6.83
CA GLN A 53 2.60 -0.12 7.58
C GLN A 53 3.87 0.01 6.72
N ALA A 54 4.17 -0.98 5.88
CA ALA A 54 5.30 -0.90 4.97
C ALA A 54 5.16 0.26 3.96
N LEU A 55 3.96 0.44 3.38
CA LEU A 55 3.66 1.58 2.50
C LEU A 55 3.80 2.92 3.26
N ASP A 56 3.26 3.01 4.46
CA ASP A 56 3.39 4.22 5.30
C ASP A 56 4.86 4.55 5.60
N MET A 57 5.68 3.54 5.91
CA MET A 57 7.11 3.73 6.12
C MET A 57 7.82 4.27 4.87
N VAL A 58 7.48 3.80 3.67
CA VAL A 58 8.01 4.33 2.40
C VAL A 58 7.64 5.80 2.24
N VAL A 59 6.38 6.15 2.48
CA VAL A 59 5.87 7.53 2.40
C VAL A 59 6.62 8.45 3.38
N VAL A 60 6.76 8.02 4.64
CA VAL A 60 7.47 8.79 5.67
C VAL A 60 8.93 8.99 5.30
N LYS A 61 9.61 7.98 4.73
CA LYS A 61 11.00 8.11 4.28
C LYS A 61 11.14 9.15 3.18
N PHE A 62 10.33 9.10 2.12
CA PHE A 62 10.39 10.10 1.05
C PHE A 62 10.10 11.52 1.55
N ARG A 63 9.11 11.68 2.44
CA ARG A 63 8.80 12.99 3.04
C ARG A 63 9.94 13.53 3.90
N ARG A 64 10.70 12.66 4.59
CA ARG A 64 11.90 13.06 5.34
C ARG A 64 13.02 13.57 4.43
N GLU A 65 13.13 13.02 3.22
CA GLU A 65 14.05 13.49 2.19
C GLU A 65 13.54 14.75 1.45
N GLY A 66 12.38 15.29 1.84
CA GLY A 66 11.84 16.54 1.33
C GLY A 66 10.88 16.40 0.15
N ALA A 67 10.55 15.18 -0.27
CA ALA A 67 9.62 14.94 -1.37
C ALA A 67 8.14 15.06 -0.94
N GLU A 68 7.31 15.67 -1.78
CA GLU A 68 5.86 15.47 -1.74
C GLU A 68 5.52 14.06 -2.21
N VAL A 69 4.59 13.38 -1.54
CA VAL A 69 4.23 11.99 -1.86
C VAL A 69 2.73 11.86 -2.06
N ASP A 70 2.35 11.41 -3.25
CA ASP A 70 0.98 11.06 -3.64
C ASP A 70 0.83 9.55 -3.80
N ILE A 71 -0.32 9.00 -3.37
CA ILE A 71 -0.65 7.58 -3.53
C ILE A 71 -1.89 7.47 -4.43
N ILE A 72 -1.82 6.59 -5.43
CA ILE A 72 -2.93 6.31 -6.36
C ILE A 72 -3.37 4.84 -6.15
N GLY A 73 -4.68 4.59 -6.15
CA GLY A 73 -5.24 3.23 -6.10
C GLY A 73 -5.36 2.62 -4.71
N MET A 74 -5.25 3.42 -3.64
CA MET A 74 -5.23 2.91 -2.26
C MET A 74 -6.53 2.19 -1.84
N ASN A 75 -7.69 2.67 -2.29
CA ASN A 75 -8.98 2.07 -1.93
C ASN A 75 -9.09 0.68 -2.57
N GLU A 76 -8.76 0.59 -3.86
CA GLU A 76 -8.76 -0.63 -4.65
C GLU A 76 -7.74 -1.64 -4.10
N ALA A 77 -6.54 -1.17 -3.74
CA ALA A 77 -5.50 -2.03 -3.21
C ALA A 77 -5.83 -2.62 -1.83
N THR A 78 -6.67 -1.96 -1.02
CA THR A 78 -7.00 -2.39 0.36
C THR A 78 -8.37 -3.06 0.50
N GLU A 79 -9.15 -3.16 -0.58
CA GLU A 79 -10.50 -3.75 -0.60
C GLU A 79 -10.54 -5.11 0.12
N THR A 80 -9.54 -5.95 -0.11
CA THR A 80 -9.45 -7.28 0.49
C THR A 80 -9.25 -7.30 2.02
N ILE A 81 -8.61 -6.27 2.59
CA ILE A 81 -8.47 -6.13 4.06
C ILE A 81 -9.82 -5.75 4.66
N VAL A 82 -10.51 -4.79 4.03
CA VAL A 82 -11.82 -4.32 4.47
C VAL A 82 -12.82 -5.46 4.45
N ASP A 83 -12.84 -6.28 3.40
CA ASP A 83 -13.74 -7.44 3.31
C ASP A 83 -13.51 -8.46 4.43
N LYS A 84 -12.24 -8.78 4.73
CA LYS A 84 -11.91 -9.73 5.81
C LYS A 84 -12.32 -9.20 7.18
N LEU A 85 -12.08 -7.92 7.47
CA LEU A 85 -12.48 -7.32 8.73
C LEU A 85 -14.00 -7.15 8.83
N ALA A 86 -14.67 -6.80 7.73
CA ALA A 86 -16.11 -6.57 7.66
C ALA A 86 -16.95 -7.86 7.79
N ILE A 87 -16.39 -9.04 7.49
CA ILE A 87 -17.08 -10.32 7.76
C ILE A 87 -17.13 -10.62 9.26
N HIS A 88 -16.11 -10.22 10.03
CA HIS A 88 -16.06 -10.46 11.47
C HIS A 88 -16.94 -9.50 12.28
N ASP A 89 -17.34 -8.36 11.71
CA ASP A 89 -18.22 -7.36 12.34
C ASP A 89 -19.73 -7.60 12.08
N LYS A 90 -20.10 -8.73 11.45
CA LYS A 90 -21.51 -9.10 11.23
C LYS A 90 -21.96 -10.11 12.30
N PRO A 91 -22.83 -9.73 13.25
CA PRO A 91 -23.38 -10.67 14.24
C PRO A 91 -24.10 -11.87 13.59
N ASP A 92 -24.58 -11.70 12.35
CA ASP A 92 -25.33 -12.70 11.58
C ASP A 92 -24.45 -13.83 11.01
N ALA A 93 -23.11 -13.73 11.07
CA ALA A 93 -22.22 -14.78 10.58
C ALA A 93 -22.24 -16.02 11.50
N ILE A 94 -22.50 -15.84 12.80
CA ILE A 94 -22.64 -16.95 13.76
C ILE A 94 -23.98 -17.66 13.57
N GLU A 95 -25.05 -16.93 13.25
CA GLU A 95 -26.40 -17.49 13.12
C GLU A 95 -26.54 -18.44 11.93
N ARG A 96 -25.79 -18.21 10.84
CA ARG A 96 -25.71 -19.14 9.69
C ARG A 96 -24.85 -20.39 9.96
N LEU A 97 -23.99 -20.37 10.97
CA LEU A 97 -23.16 -21.50 11.38
C LEU A 97 -23.83 -22.38 12.44
N MET A 98 -24.76 -21.82 13.23
CA MET A 98 -25.51 -22.54 14.27
C MET A 98 -26.85 -23.12 13.78
N GLY A 99 -27.25 -22.83 12.53
CA GLY A 99 -28.44 -23.40 11.90
C GLY A 99 -28.15 -24.69 11.13
N HIS A 100 -27.77 -25.76 11.83
CA HIS A 100 -27.81 -27.14 11.32
C HIS A 100 -28.16 -28.13 12.44
#